data_AF-A0A356TMF4-F1
#
_entry.id   AF-A0A356TMF4-F1
#
_cell.length_a   1.000
_cell.length_b   1.000
_cell.length_c   1.000
_cell.angle_alpha   90.00
_cell.angle_beta   90.00
_cell.angle_gamma   90.00
#
_symmetry.space_group_name_H-M   'P 1'
#
loop_
_entity.id
_entity.type
_entity.pdbx_description
1 polymer ?
#
loop_
_entity_poly.entity_id
_entity_poly.type
_entity_poly.pdbx_seq_one_letter_code
_entity_poly.pdbx_strand_id
1 'polypeptide(L)'
;MARPRTLSPLYVEPRMPSWWDGLVVFLTVSSLVILVVEMALPPDSFESFVLRWTDAGLCGVFVLDFAVRLVRSDRRWAFVRRNWIDLLGAIPLVGPLRSLRIVRLVRILRFTRIAILSRRLMRRFDVSVPSETFGSLGAVAIAIWLSAAAAFYGFEQGENDAIDGFDDALWWSMTTLSTVGYGDLYPRTDGGRVVALITMVLGVGVLGTLAATLATSLMDLRERGKKGLRSYRMSHHLLVLGWNDKAAAAIDDFRHDARHEDTKIVIVAEVPESPIDDRNVRFVRGAPGKTEALRRASAEEAAAAIVFARNPRDPRSDHETALVVLALRELSATMKISAELVDPDHREFLRRAGCDAVVDTQAVASTLLVRSVQDVGVSDVVEELLSNKKGSQIYRLSLLEEHVGTTFKDLTVLLLERGCTLIGLARGREHLINPDFDLRVESGDEAFVVAKTPPTL
;
A
#
# COMPACT_ATOMS: atom_id res chain seq x y z
N MET A 1 7.31 -5.34 34.05
CA MET A 1 7.49 -5.16 32.59
C MET A 1 8.91 -4.65 32.33
N ALA A 2 9.79 -5.53 31.85
CA ALA A 2 11.16 -5.16 31.48
C ALA A 2 11.14 -4.39 30.15
N ARG A 3 11.67 -3.16 30.14
CA ARG A 3 11.87 -2.40 28.89
C ARG A 3 12.75 -3.22 27.94
N PRO A 4 12.42 -3.34 26.66
CA PRO A 4 13.30 -4.00 25.71
C PRO A 4 14.65 -3.28 25.71
N ARG A 5 15.73 -4.02 26.01
CA ARG A 5 17.10 -3.53 25.82
C ARG A 5 17.28 -3.31 24.32
N THR A 6 17.08 -2.08 23.88
CA THR A 6 17.53 -1.63 22.57
C THR A 6 19.04 -1.88 22.53
N LEU A 7 19.48 -2.81 21.70
CA LEU A 7 20.90 -2.97 21.40
C LEU A 7 21.35 -1.63 20.80
N SER A 8 21.98 -0.79 21.62
CA SER A 8 22.61 0.44 21.16
C SER A 8 23.55 0.06 20.02
N PRO A 9 23.45 0.71 18.84
CA PRO A 9 24.29 0.36 17.71
C PRO A 9 25.75 0.36 18.19
N LEU A 10 26.48 -0.73 17.91
CA LEU A 10 27.87 -0.98 18.35
C LEU A 10 28.86 0.15 17.98
N TYR A 11 28.40 1.10 17.16
CA TYR A 11 29.12 2.25 16.66
C TYR A 11 28.12 3.28 16.07
N VAL A 12 28.20 4.53 16.52
CA VAL A 12 27.48 5.68 15.96
C VAL A 12 28.50 6.58 15.28
N GLU A 13 28.28 6.92 14.01
CA GLU A 13 29.16 7.87 13.32
C GLU A 13 29.04 9.26 13.95
N PRO A 14 30.15 10.01 14.08
CA PRO A 14 30.11 11.37 14.60
C PRO A 14 29.22 12.25 13.72
N ARG A 15 28.18 12.85 14.33
CA ARG A 15 27.27 13.77 13.64
C ARG A 15 28.03 15.05 13.26
N MET A 16 28.10 15.33 11.97
CA MET A 16 28.63 16.57 11.42
C MET A 16 27.50 17.61 11.28
N PRO A 17 27.82 18.91 11.28
CA PRO A 17 26.86 19.94 10.88
C PRO A 17 26.32 19.65 9.48
N SER A 18 25.03 19.91 9.26
CA SER A 18 24.38 19.61 7.99
C SER A 18 25.10 20.28 6.82
N TRP A 19 25.43 21.56 6.89
CA TRP A 19 26.17 22.25 5.81
C TRP A 19 27.51 21.56 5.42
N TRP A 20 28.19 20.91 6.37
CA TRP A 20 29.44 20.18 6.13
C TRP A 20 29.22 18.90 5.33
N ASP A 21 28.21 18.10 5.69
CA ASP A 21 27.87 16.90 4.91
C ASP A 21 27.43 17.27 3.48
N GLY A 22 26.69 18.37 3.30
CA GLY A 22 26.31 18.87 1.97
C GLY A 22 27.51 19.34 1.14
N LEU A 23 28.49 19.97 1.78
CA LEU A 23 29.75 20.38 1.13
C LEU A 23 30.56 19.16 0.69
N VAL A 24 30.74 18.16 1.55
CA VAL A 24 31.50 16.94 1.19
C VAL A 24 30.83 16.16 0.07
N VAL A 25 29.49 16.11 0.05
CA VAL A 25 28.69 15.56 -1.05
C VAL A 25 29.00 16.29 -2.36
N PHE A 26 28.91 17.62 -2.37
CA PHE A 26 29.20 18.44 -3.55
C PHE A 26 30.63 18.22 -4.06
N LEU A 27 31.62 18.30 -3.16
CA LEU A 27 33.02 18.09 -3.52
C LEU A 27 33.29 16.68 -4.05
N THR A 28 32.57 15.67 -3.55
CA THR A 28 32.68 14.29 -4.06
C THR A 28 32.17 14.20 -5.49
N VAL A 29 31.03 14.81 -5.80
CA VAL A 29 30.50 14.87 -7.17
C VAL A 29 31.45 15.64 -8.08
N SER A 30 31.95 16.79 -7.64
CA SER A 30 32.94 17.58 -8.41
C SER A 30 34.22 16.80 -8.67
N SER A 31 34.75 16.06 -7.69
CA SER A 31 35.94 15.21 -7.86
C SER A 31 35.71 14.08 -8.87
N LEU A 32 34.52 13.49 -8.89
CA LEU A 32 34.15 12.45 -9.86
C LEU A 32 34.02 13.01 -11.28
N VAL A 33 33.42 14.19 -11.43
CA VAL A 33 33.34 14.88 -12.73
C VAL A 33 34.74 15.24 -13.23
N ILE A 34 35.60 15.77 -12.36
CA ILE A 34 37.00 16.07 -12.71
C ILE A 34 37.74 14.81 -13.14
N LEU A 35 37.51 13.66 -12.48
CA LEU A 35 38.11 12.39 -12.86
C LEU A 35 37.67 11.94 -14.27
N VAL A 36 36.38 12.05 -14.60
CA VAL A 36 35.84 11.71 -15.92
C VAL A 36 36.40 12.64 -17.00
N VAL A 37 36.45 13.95 -16.73
CA VAL A 37 36.98 14.95 -17.66
C VAL A 37 38.49 14.80 -17.85
N GLU A 38 39.26 14.49 -16.80
CA GLU A 38 40.70 14.21 -16.89
C GLU A 38 40.98 12.98 -17.78
N MET A 39 40.11 11.96 -17.75
CA MET A 39 40.26 10.76 -18.58
C MET A 39 39.95 11.00 -20.07
N ALA A 40 39.14 12.01 -20.39
CA ALA A 40 38.80 12.37 -21.77
C ALA A 40 39.81 13.33 -22.43
N LEU A 41 40.69 13.97 -21.63
CA LEU A 41 41.64 14.97 -22.13
C LEU A 41 43.03 14.39 -22.38
N PRO A 42 43.78 14.91 -23.38
CA PRO A 42 45.17 14.51 -23.61
C PRO A 42 46.05 14.76 -22.38
N PRO A 43 46.92 13.80 -22.00
CA PRO A 43 47.67 13.83 -20.73
C PRO A 43 48.63 15.03 -20.56
N ASP A 44 49.02 15.64 -21.68
CA ASP A 44 49.98 16.75 -21.76
C ASP A 44 49.33 18.13 -21.99
N SER A 45 47.99 18.20 -22.00
CA SER A 45 47.27 19.46 -22.13
C SER A 45 47.42 20.34 -20.87
N PHE A 46 47.42 21.67 -21.06
CA PHE A 46 47.38 22.64 -19.94
C PHE A 46 46.14 22.44 -19.06
N GLU A 47 45.01 22.07 -19.67
CA GLU A 47 43.77 21.76 -18.97
C GLU A 47 43.91 20.56 -18.02
N SER A 48 44.57 19.48 -18.47
CA SER A 48 44.90 18.35 -17.59
C SER A 48 45.79 18.79 -16.43
N PHE A 49 46.71 19.74 -16.63
CA PHE A 49 47.54 20.27 -15.54
C PHE A 49 46.71 20.98 -14.46
N VAL A 50 45.79 21.85 -14.87
CA VAL A 50 44.90 22.58 -13.93
C VAL A 50 43.96 21.63 -13.20
N LEU A 51 43.36 20.67 -13.90
CA LEU A 51 42.46 19.67 -13.31
C LEU A 51 43.17 18.81 -12.25
N ARG A 52 44.44 18.49 -12.45
CA ARG A 52 45.23 17.69 -11.51
C ARG A 52 45.53 18.40 -10.20
N TRP A 53 45.88 19.68 -10.25
CA TRP A 53 46.06 20.48 -9.03
C TRP A 53 44.74 20.67 -8.30
N THR A 54 43.64 20.80 -9.05
CA THR A 54 42.29 20.89 -8.49
C THR A 54 41.89 19.58 -7.78
N ASP A 55 42.14 18.43 -8.40
CA ASP A 55 41.89 17.11 -7.81
C ASP A 55 42.73 16.84 -6.55
N ALA A 56 44.01 17.24 -6.55
CA ALA A 56 44.88 17.15 -5.38
C ALA A 56 44.35 18.01 -4.21
N GLY A 57 43.84 19.21 -4.49
CA GLY A 57 43.17 20.06 -3.51
C GLY A 57 41.92 19.41 -2.92
N LEU A 58 41.07 18.82 -3.76
CA LEU A 58 39.87 18.08 -3.31
C LEU A 58 40.22 16.87 -2.44
N CYS A 59 41.26 16.13 -2.81
CA CYS A 59 41.78 15.02 -1.99
C CYS A 59 42.27 15.49 -0.62
N GLY A 60 42.97 16.62 -0.54
CA GLY A 60 43.35 17.24 0.74
C GLY A 60 42.14 17.51 1.64
N VAL A 61 41.04 18.02 1.07
CA VAL A 61 39.79 18.25 1.82
C VAL A 61 39.17 16.93 2.30
N PHE A 62 39.22 15.86 1.51
CA PHE A 62 38.71 14.55 1.94
C PHE A 62 39.55 13.87 3.02
N VAL A 63 40.89 14.00 2.96
CA VAL A 63 41.77 13.54 4.04
C VAL A 63 41.44 14.27 5.34
N LEU A 64 41.19 15.58 5.24
CA LEU A 64 40.83 16.40 6.39
C LEU A 64 39.45 16.03 6.94
N ASP A 65 38.43 15.79 6.11
CA ASP A 65 37.12 15.26 6.54
C ASP A 65 37.28 13.92 7.26
N PHE A 66 38.04 12.98 6.68
CA PHE A 66 38.29 11.68 7.28
C PHE A 66 39.03 11.80 8.63
N ALA A 67 40.04 12.67 8.72
CA ALA A 67 40.81 12.91 9.94
C ALA A 67 39.94 13.53 11.05
N VAL A 68 39.11 14.53 10.72
CA VAL A 68 38.19 15.16 11.68
C VAL A 68 37.18 14.13 12.22
N ARG A 69 36.63 13.28 11.35
CA ARG A 69 35.71 12.20 11.76
C ARG A 69 36.40 11.12 12.58
N LEU A 70 37.64 10.79 12.25
CA LEU A 70 38.45 9.82 13.00
C LEU A 70 38.75 10.32 14.42
N VAL A 71 39.09 11.61 14.58
CA VAL A 71 39.38 12.22 15.89
C VAL A 71 38.11 12.31 16.74
N ARG A 72 36.95 12.59 16.14
CA ARG A 72 35.64 12.68 16.82
C ARG A 72 34.97 11.33 17.09
N SER A 73 35.52 10.23 16.61
CA SER A 73 34.94 8.89 16.78
C SER A 73 35.44 8.23 18.06
N ASP A 74 34.51 7.77 18.90
CA ASP A 74 34.80 7.07 20.18
C ASP A 74 35.68 5.83 20.01
N ARG A 75 35.57 5.12 18.87
CA ARG A 75 36.35 3.91 18.57
C ARG A 75 37.09 4.05 17.23
N ARG A 76 38.30 4.61 17.28
CA ARG A 76 39.13 4.93 16.09
C ARG A 76 39.37 3.73 15.17
N TRP A 77 39.69 2.55 15.71
CA TRP A 77 39.91 1.36 14.87
C TRP A 77 38.60 0.86 14.23
N ALA A 78 37.49 0.84 14.98
CA ALA A 78 36.20 0.48 14.41
C ALA A 78 35.78 1.44 13.28
N PHE A 79 36.08 2.74 13.43
CA PHE A 79 35.89 3.76 12.40
C PHE A 79 36.68 3.44 11.14
N VAL A 80 37.99 3.19 11.24
CA VAL A 80 38.86 2.91 10.08
C VAL A 80 38.42 1.64 9.36
N ARG A 81 38.12 0.55 10.10
CA ARG A 81 37.67 -0.71 9.50
C ARG A 81 36.33 -0.56 8.76
N ARG A 82 35.45 0.33 9.24
CA ARG A 82 34.14 0.57 8.61
C ARG A 82 34.21 1.55 7.44
N ASN A 83 35.13 2.50 7.47
CA ASN A 83 35.28 3.57 6.48
C ASN A 83 36.58 3.43 5.65
N TRP A 84 37.08 2.19 5.47
CA TRP A 84 38.31 1.93 4.71
C TRP A 84 38.23 2.42 3.25
N ILE A 85 37.01 2.48 2.70
CA ILE A 85 36.70 3.05 1.37
C ILE A 85 36.92 4.58 1.36
N ASP A 86 36.52 5.30 2.41
CA ASP A 86 36.75 6.75 2.52
C ASP A 86 38.24 7.06 2.58
N LEU A 87 39.01 6.21 3.28
CA LEU A 87 40.46 6.31 3.39
C LEU A 87 41.14 6.08 2.02
N LEU A 88 40.81 4.99 1.32
CA LEU A 88 41.38 4.70 0.00
C LEU A 88 41.08 5.79 -1.03
N GLY A 89 39.85 6.33 -1.02
CA GLY A 89 39.48 7.41 -1.93
C GLY A 89 40.07 8.78 -1.55
N ALA A 90 40.61 8.95 -0.34
CA ALA A 90 41.17 10.21 0.13
C ALA A 90 42.66 10.36 -0.19
N ILE A 91 43.37 9.25 -0.44
CA ILE A 91 44.82 9.27 -0.64
C ILE A 91 45.15 10.09 -1.90
N PRO A 92 45.88 11.21 -1.75
CA PRO A 92 46.35 11.98 -2.89
C PRO A 92 47.54 11.22 -3.50
N LEU A 93 47.35 10.63 -4.69
CA LEU A 93 48.42 9.99 -5.44
C LEU A 93 49.29 11.08 -6.11
N VAL A 94 50.14 11.73 -5.31
CA VAL A 94 51.09 12.77 -5.74
C VAL A 94 52.50 12.17 -5.85
N GLY A 95 53.21 12.38 -6.97
CA GLY A 95 54.63 12.01 -7.12
C GLY A 95 54.99 11.18 -8.36
N PRO A 96 56.23 10.67 -8.45
CA PRO A 96 56.78 9.96 -9.63
C PRO A 96 56.15 8.59 -9.91
N LEU A 97 55.38 8.03 -8.96
CA LEU A 97 54.60 6.80 -9.13
C LEU A 97 53.44 6.94 -10.14
N ARG A 98 53.19 8.16 -10.63
CA ARG A 98 52.08 8.54 -11.51
C ARG A 98 52.17 8.00 -12.95
N SER A 99 53.36 7.63 -13.41
CA SER A 99 53.56 7.01 -14.72
C SER A 99 53.14 5.53 -14.75
N LEU A 100 52.95 4.90 -13.59
CA LEU A 100 52.55 3.50 -13.50
C LEU A 100 51.06 3.36 -13.84
N ARG A 101 50.74 2.54 -14.85
CA ARG A 101 49.37 2.21 -15.27
C ARG A 101 48.49 1.80 -14.07
N ILE A 102 49.06 1.09 -13.10
CA ILE A 102 48.40 0.63 -11.86
C ILE A 102 47.89 1.80 -10.99
N VAL A 103 48.60 2.93 -10.94
CA VAL A 103 48.22 4.10 -10.14
C VAL A 103 46.99 4.82 -10.71
N ARG A 104 46.76 4.74 -12.03
CA ARG A 104 45.51 5.23 -12.66
C ARG A 104 44.30 4.41 -12.23
N LEU A 105 44.45 3.10 -12.04
CA LEU A 105 43.38 2.19 -11.64
C LEU A 105 42.93 2.39 -10.19
N VAL A 106 43.85 2.77 -9.30
CA VAL A 106 43.50 3.10 -7.90
C VAL A 106 42.55 4.30 -7.83
N ARG A 107 42.58 5.22 -8.81
CA ARG A 107 41.63 6.35 -8.88
C ARG A 107 40.19 5.90 -9.16
N ILE A 108 39.99 4.74 -9.79
CA ILE A 108 38.67 4.19 -10.11
C ILE A 108 37.92 3.77 -8.85
N LEU A 109 38.65 3.39 -7.79
CA LEU A 109 38.07 3.14 -6.47
C LEU A 109 37.36 4.38 -5.90
N ARG A 110 37.59 5.59 -6.43
CA ARG A 110 36.86 6.80 -5.99
C ARG A 110 35.38 6.77 -6.37
N PHE A 111 34.98 6.08 -7.45
CA PHE A 111 33.56 5.91 -7.80
C PHE A 111 32.78 5.13 -6.73
N THR A 112 33.45 4.29 -5.93
CA THR A 112 32.82 3.61 -4.78
C THR A 112 32.30 4.59 -3.71
N ARG A 113 32.75 5.86 -3.74
CA ARG A 113 32.21 6.93 -2.88
C ARG A 113 30.80 7.35 -3.25
N ILE A 114 30.30 7.05 -4.44
CA ILE A 114 28.89 7.28 -4.80
C ILE A 114 27.96 6.47 -3.88
N ALA A 115 28.37 5.27 -3.46
CA ALA A 115 27.65 4.46 -2.48
C ALA A 115 27.62 5.09 -1.08
N ILE A 116 28.56 5.99 -0.79
CA ILE A 116 28.69 6.71 0.49
C ILE A 116 27.92 8.03 0.40
N LEU A 117 28.00 8.71 -0.75
CA LEU A 117 27.19 9.87 -1.11
C LEU A 117 25.70 9.58 -0.95
N SER A 118 25.23 8.46 -1.49
CA SER A 118 23.84 8.04 -1.38
C SER A 118 23.44 7.83 0.09
N ARG A 119 24.27 7.15 0.90
CA ARG A 119 24.05 6.97 2.34
C ARG A 119 24.02 8.29 3.12
N ARG A 120 24.92 9.24 2.80
CA ARG A 120 25.02 10.56 3.49
C ARG A 120 23.85 11.48 3.12
N LEU A 121 23.44 11.49 1.85
CA LEU A 121 22.31 12.28 1.37
C LEU A 121 20.99 11.78 1.98
N MET A 122 20.79 10.46 2.04
CA MET A 122 19.58 9.84 2.61
C MET A 122 19.40 10.13 4.10
N ARG A 123 20.48 10.12 4.89
CA ARG A 123 20.42 10.50 6.32
C ARG A 123 20.03 11.96 6.57
N ARG A 124 20.20 12.85 5.59
CA ARG A 124 19.90 14.28 5.73
C ARG A 124 18.42 14.60 5.59
N PHE A 125 17.72 13.89 4.71
CA PHE A 125 16.38 14.29 4.30
C PHE A 125 15.25 13.66 5.12
N ASP A 126 15.52 12.73 6.06
CA ASP A 126 14.49 12.05 6.88
C ASP A 126 13.32 11.51 6.05
N VAL A 127 13.63 11.08 4.83
CA VAL A 127 12.66 10.66 3.81
C VAL A 127 12.36 9.18 4.06
N SER A 128 11.39 8.90 4.93
CA SER A 128 10.86 7.55 5.20
C SER A 128 9.99 7.05 4.04
N VAL A 129 10.60 6.62 2.93
CA VAL A 129 9.90 5.93 1.84
C VAL A 129 10.61 4.63 1.48
N PRO A 130 9.86 3.58 1.05
CA PRO A 130 10.43 2.34 0.50
C PRO A 130 11.39 2.54 -0.70
N SER A 131 11.51 3.76 -1.23
CA SER A 131 12.44 4.18 -2.28
C SER A 131 13.91 4.33 -1.85
N GLU A 132 14.22 4.23 -0.56
CA GLU A 132 15.61 4.31 -0.04
C GLU A 132 16.52 3.23 -0.65
N THR A 133 16.01 1.99 -0.77
CA THR A 133 16.75 0.87 -1.35
C THR A 133 16.95 1.06 -2.86
N PHE A 134 15.93 1.54 -3.58
CA PHE A 134 16.03 1.78 -5.03
C PHE A 134 16.99 2.91 -5.38
N GLY A 135 16.92 4.03 -4.66
CA GLY A 135 17.82 5.17 -4.91
C GLY A 135 19.27 4.86 -4.60
N SER A 136 19.53 4.12 -3.51
CA SER A 136 20.90 3.71 -3.15
C SER A 136 21.44 2.64 -4.09
N LEU A 137 20.61 1.67 -4.48
CA LEU A 137 21.00 0.60 -5.40
C LEU A 137 21.24 1.13 -6.82
N GLY A 138 20.40 2.07 -7.30
CA GLY A 138 20.61 2.78 -8.56
C GLY A 138 21.91 3.58 -8.57
N ALA A 139 22.24 4.28 -7.48
CA ALA A 139 23.50 5.00 -7.35
C ALA A 139 24.72 4.06 -7.37
N VAL A 140 24.63 2.90 -6.69
CA VAL A 140 25.67 1.86 -6.73
C VAL A 140 25.83 1.27 -8.13
N ALA A 141 24.72 1.01 -8.83
CA ALA A 141 24.74 0.53 -10.22
C ALA A 141 25.44 1.51 -11.16
N ILE A 142 25.09 2.80 -11.09
CA ILE A 142 25.74 3.86 -11.87
C ILE A 142 27.22 3.97 -11.53
N ALA A 143 27.58 3.86 -10.25
CA ALA A 143 28.97 3.88 -9.83
C ALA A 143 29.78 2.72 -10.43
N ILE A 144 29.24 1.51 -10.38
CA ILE A 144 29.87 0.31 -10.96
C ILE A 144 30.00 0.46 -12.47
N TRP A 145 28.94 0.93 -13.15
CA TRP A 145 28.93 1.18 -14.59
C TRP A 145 30.05 2.15 -15.00
N LEU A 146 30.11 3.34 -14.38
CA LEU A 146 31.12 4.34 -14.68
C LEU A 146 32.54 3.87 -14.31
N SER A 147 32.68 3.10 -13.22
CA SER A 147 33.96 2.50 -12.83
C SER A 147 34.44 1.49 -13.86
N ALA A 148 33.54 0.64 -14.35
CA ALA A 148 33.84 -0.38 -15.35
C ALA A 148 34.23 0.27 -16.68
N ALA A 149 33.51 1.32 -17.12
CA ALA A 149 33.87 2.10 -18.30
C ALA A 149 35.27 2.73 -18.17
N ALA A 150 35.55 3.40 -17.04
CA ALA A 150 36.85 4.01 -16.77
C ALA A 150 38.00 2.99 -16.71
N ALA A 151 37.77 1.83 -16.10
CA ALA A 151 38.77 0.78 -15.98
C ALA A 151 39.08 0.15 -17.33
N PHE A 152 38.04 -0.13 -18.10
CA PHE A 152 38.15 -0.70 -19.43
C PHE A 152 38.88 0.25 -20.38
N TYR A 153 38.47 1.52 -20.43
CA TYR A 153 39.14 2.54 -21.22
C TYR A 153 40.62 2.68 -20.82
N GLY A 154 40.92 2.73 -19.52
CA GLY A 154 42.29 2.90 -19.04
C GLY A 154 43.26 1.75 -19.39
N PHE A 155 42.75 0.54 -19.63
CA PHE A 155 43.56 -0.62 -20.05
C PHE A 155 43.63 -0.80 -21.56
N GLU A 156 42.57 -0.44 -22.28
CA GLU A 156 42.43 -0.74 -23.70
C GLU A 156 42.79 0.45 -24.61
N GLN A 157 42.78 1.69 -24.08
CA GLN A 157 43.16 2.88 -24.83
C GLN A 157 44.59 2.77 -25.39
N GLY A 158 44.71 2.84 -26.72
CA GLY A 158 45.99 2.77 -27.43
C GLY A 158 46.55 1.37 -27.64
N GLU A 159 45.87 0.33 -27.14
CA GLU A 159 46.21 -1.09 -27.35
C GLU A 159 45.11 -1.82 -28.15
N ASN A 160 43.89 -1.27 -28.17
CA ASN A 160 42.74 -1.82 -28.87
C ASN A 160 42.20 -0.82 -29.91
N ASP A 161 42.42 -1.14 -31.19
CA ASP A 161 42.00 -0.30 -32.33
C ASP A 161 40.46 -0.16 -32.45
N ALA A 162 39.68 -0.95 -31.71
CA ALA A 162 38.22 -0.88 -31.73
C ALA A 162 37.65 0.15 -30.72
N ILE A 163 38.51 0.84 -29.95
CA ILE A 163 38.10 1.81 -28.93
C ILE A 163 38.71 3.16 -29.29
N ASP A 164 37.89 4.03 -29.86
CA ASP A 164 38.27 5.38 -30.28
C ASP A 164 38.05 6.39 -29.16
N GLY A 165 36.98 6.19 -28.37
CA GLY A 165 36.54 7.14 -27.35
C GLY A 165 36.09 6.51 -26.03
N PHE A 166 35.81 7.36 -25.04
CA PHE A 166 35.28 6.93 -23.75
C PHE A 166 33.81 6.47 -23.83
N ASP A 167 33.09 6.95 -24.84
CA ASP A 167 31.75 6.53 -25.22
C ASP A 167 31.68 5.04 -25.59
N ASP A 168 32.68 4.51 -26.30
CA ASP A 168 32.81 3.07 -26.57
C ASP A 168 32.95 2.26 -25.28
N ALA A 169 33.70 2.78 -24.30
CA ALA A 169 33.86 2.15 -23.00
C ALA A 169 32.58 2.23 -22.13
N LEU A 170 31.79 3.30 -22.26
CA LEU A 170 30.47 3.42 -21.64
C LEU A 170 29.48 2.42 -22.26
N TRP A 171 29.52 2.26 -23.58
CA TRP A 171 28.71 1.29 -24.32
C TRP A 171 29.06 -0.15 -23.93
N TRP A 172 30.34 -0.52 -24.01
CA TRP A 172 30.82 -1.84 -23.61
C TRP A 172 30.47 -2.19 -22.17
N SER A 173 30.68 -1.25 -21.24
CA SER A 173 30.39 -1.50 -19.84
C SER A 173 28.89 -1.61 -19.58
N MET A 174 28.05 -0.86 -20.29
CA MET A 174 26.59 -0.98 -20.19
C MET A 174 26.12 -2.35 -20.69
N THR A 175 26.56 -2.78 -21.87
CA THR A 175 26.14 -4.06 -22.49
C THR A 175 26.64 -5.26 -21.69
N THR A 176 27.81 -5.16 -21.06
CA THR A 176 28.37 -6.19 -20.17
C THR A 176 27.64 -6.22 -18.83
N LEU A 177 27.40 -5.06 -18.21
CA LEU A 177 26.70 -4.96 -16.92
C LEU A 177 25.24 -5.40 -17.03
N SER A 178 24.59 -5.09 -18.16
CA SER A 178 23.23 -5.52 -18.46
C SER A 178 23.14 -6.99 -18.90
N THR A 179 24.27 -7.70 -18.99
CA THR A 179 24.36 -9.10 -19.47
C THR A 179 23.88 -9.30 -20.92
N VAL A 180 23.79 -8.24 -21.72
CA VAL A 180 23.38 -8.30 -23.13
C VAL A 180 24.53 -8.80 -24.00
N GLY A 181 25.72 -8.20 -23.83
CA GLY A 181 26.97 -8.65 -24.44
C GLY A 181 26.90 -8.86 -25.96
N TYR A 182 26.66 -7.78 -26.73
CA TYR A 182 26.61 -7.87 -28.19
C TYR A 182 27.89 -8.43 -28.83
N GLY A 183 29.04 -8.29 -28.16
CA GLY A 183 30.33 -8.81 -28.63
C GLY A 183 30.99 -7.95 -29.72
N ASP A 184 30.42 -6.79 -29.99
CA ASP A 184 30.94 -5.74 -30.86
C ASP A 184 32.22 -5.10 -30.28
N LEU A 185 32.25 -4.87 -28.98
CA LEU A 185 33.43 -4.45 -28.23
C LEU A 185 33.80 -5.51 -27.18
N TYR A 186 35.10 -5.79 -27.04
CA TYR A 186 35.61 -6.74 -26.05
C TYR A 186 37.06 -6.44 -25.68
N PRO A 187 37.51 -6.82 -24.45
CA PRO A 187 38.88 -6.57 -24.03
C PRO A 187 39.90 -7.42 -24.80
N ARG A 188 40.93 -6.78 -25.33
CA ARG A 188 42.07 -7.45 -25.96
C ARG A 188 43.25 -7.60 -25.00
N THR A 189 43.36 -6.74 -23.98
CA THR A 189 44.44 -6.77 -22.99
C THR A 189 44.13 -7.70 -21.82
N ASP A 190 45.17 -8.25 -21.18
CA ASP A 190 45.01 -9.08 -19.98
C ASP A 190 44.36 -8.29 -18.82
N GLY A 191 44.69 -7.00 -18.70
CA GLY A 191 44.09 -6.09 -17.73
C GLY A 191 42.60 -5.85 -17.99
N GLY A 192 42.23 -5.59 -19.25
CA GLY A 192 40.83 -5.43 -19.66
C GLY A 192 40.01 -6.72 -19.44
N ARG A 193 40.60 -7.90 -19.63
CA ARG A 193 39.95 -9.19 -19.34
C ARG A 193 39.64 -9.38 -17.86
N VAL A 194 40.55 -8.97 -16.97
CA VAL A 194 40.28 -8.97 -15.52
C VAL A 194 39.15 -8.01 -15.16
N VAL A 195 39.14 -6.81 -15.75
CA VAL A 195 38.05 -5.83 -15.57
C VAL A 195 36.72 -6.39 -16.05
N ALA A 196 36.70 -7.06 -17.21
CA ALA A 196 35.50 -7.70 -17.74
C ALA A 196 34.95 -8.77 -16.81
N LEU A 197 35.81 -9.65 -16.27
CA LEU A 197 35.40 -10.69 -15.33
C LEU A 197 34.76 -10.09 -14.07
N ILE A 198 35.38 -9.05 -13.50
CA ILE A 198 34.83 -8.34 -12.33
C ILE A 198 33.49 -7.68 -12.68
N THR A 199 33.40 -7.04 -13.84
CA THR A 199 32.19 -6.34 -14.30
C THR A 199 31.03 -7.31 -14.51
N MET A 200 31.27 -8.49 -15.08
CA MET A 200 30.25 -9.53 -15.26
C MET A 200 29.70 -10.01 -13.91
N VAL A 201 30.57 -10.30 -12.93
CA VAL A 201 30.15 -10.74 -11.58
C VAL A 201 29.34 -9.66 -10.88
N LEU A 202 29.80 -8.40 -10.95
CA LEU A 202 29.08 -7.27 -10.34
C LEU A 202 27.75 -6.99 -11.05
N GLY A 203 27.69 -7.11 -12.38
CA GLY A 203 26.47 -6.90 -13.18
C GLY A 203 25.35 -7.85 -12.78
N VAL A 204 25.64 -9.15 -12.69
CA VAL A 204 24.67 -10.15 -12.22
C VAL A 204 24.17 -9.82 -10.81
N GLY A 205 25.06 -9.43 -9.90
CA GLY A 205 24.68 -9.04 -8.54
C GLY A 205 23.78 -7.81 -8.48
N VAL A 206 24.07 -6.77 -9.25
CA VAL A 206 23.28 -5.53 -9.32
C VAL A 206 21.90 -5.80 -9.92
N LEU A 207 21.82 -6.49 -11.06
CA LEU A 207 20.54 -6.82 -11.68
C LEU A 207 19.67 -7.73 -10.80
N GLY A 208 20.28 -8.75 -10.19
CA GLY A 208 19.56 -9.67 -9.31
C GLY A 208 19.00 -8.98 -8.06
N THR A 209 19.77 -8.08 -7.44
CA THR A 209 19.30 -7.30 -6.28
C THR A 209 18.22 -6.28 -6.66
N LEU A 210 18.32 -5.64 -7.83
CA LEU A 210 17.27 -4.75 -8.35
C LEU A 210 15.96 -5.52 -8.56
N ALA A 211 16.02 -6.68 -9.21
CA ALA A 211 14.86 -7.54 -9.44
C ALA A 211 14.23 -8.03 -8.13
N ALA A 212 15.04 -8.48 -7.17
CA ALA A 212 14.58 -8.94 -5.86
C ALA A 212 13.88 -7.81 -5.08
N THR A 213 14.46 -6.61 -5.06
CA THR A 213 13.87 -5.45 -4.37
C THR A 213 12.52 -5.06 -4.98
N LEU A 214 12.40 -5.13 -6.31
CA LEU A 214 11.13 -4.91 -7.03
C LEU A 214 10.08 -5.97 -6.67
N ALA A 215 10.47 -7.24 -6.66
CA ALA A 215 9.58 -8.34 -6.26
C ALA A 215 9.07 -8.14 -4.82
N THR A 216 9.97 -7.87 -3.86
CA THR A 216 9.59 -7.62 -2.45
C THR A 216 8.67 -6.41 -2.33
N SER A 217 8.92 -5.33 -3.08
CA SER A 217 8.07 -4.13 -3.03
C SER A 217 6.65 -4.40 -3.55
N LEU A 218 6.52 -5.19 -4.61
CA LEU A 218 5.21 -5.62 -5.13
C LEU A 218 4.49 -6.56 -4.14
N MET A 219 5.23 -7.46 -3.49
CA MET A 219 4.69 -8.34 -2.45
C MET A 219 4.21 -7.53 -1.24
N ASP A 220 5.00 -6.60 -0.73
CA ASP A 220 4.66 -5.68 0.36
C ASP A 220 3.38 -4.90 0.06
N LEU A 221 3.23 -4.41 -1.18
CA LEU A 221 2.01 -3.73 -1.60
C LEU A 221 0.80 -4.67 -1.47
N ARG A 222 0.89 -5.91 -1.93
CA ARG A 222 -0.20 -6.90 -1.86
C ARG A 222 -0.51 -7.30 -0.41
N GLU A 223 0.53 -7.54 0.38
CA GLU A 223 0.40 -7.88 1.80
C GLU A 223 -0.22 -6.76 2.62
N ARG A 224 0.13 -5.49 2.38
CA ARG A 224 -0.49 -4.35 3.07
C ARG A 224 -1.99 -4.27 2.81
N GLY A 225 -2.45 -4.68 1.63
CA GLY A 225 -3.87 -4.81 1.32
C GLY A 225 -4.52 -5.92 2.15
N LYS A 226 -3.92 -7.11 2.17
CA LYS A 226 -4.41 -8.24 2.97
C LYS A 226 -4.38 -7.95 4.47
N LYS A 227 -3.35 -7.29 4.99
CA LYS A 227 -3.22 -6.89 6.41
C LYS A 227 -4.14 -5.72 6.79
N GLY A 228 -4.89 -5.18 5.83
CA GLY A 228 -5.81 -4.06 6.04
C GLY A 228 -5.12 -2.78 6.44
N LEU A 229 -3.89 -2.53 5.99
CA LEU A 229 -3.10 -1.32 6.28
C LEU A 229 -3.26 -0.23 5.21
N ARG A 230 -4.01 -0.53 4.15
CA ARG A 230 -4.29 0.43 3.07
C ARG A 230 -5.35 1.45 3.50
N SER A 231 -5.34 2.57 2.79
CA SER A 231 -6.40 3.58 2.81
C SER A 231 -7.04 3.59 1.42
N TYR A 232 -8.35 3.70 1.39
CA TYR A 232 -9.14 3.69 0.17
C TYR A 232 -9.73 5.07 -0.12
N ARG A 233 -10.05 5.30 -1.38
CA ARG A 233 -10.83 6.43 -1.87
C ARG A 233 -11.86 5.87 -2.83
N MET A 234 -13.10 5.78 -2.40
CA MET A 234 -14.20 5.27 -3.19
C MET A 234 -15.53 5.80 -2.66
N SER A 235 -16.50 5.88 -3.58
CA SER A 235 -17.87 6.29 -3.32
C SER A 235 -18.84 5.17 -3.66
N HIS A 236 -20.06 5.24 -3.12
CA HIS A 236 -21.17 4.33 -3.45
C HIS A 236 -20.86 2.85 -3.17
N HIS A 237 -20.15 2.57 -2.08
CA HIS A 237 -19.84 1.22 -1.61
C HIS A 237 -20.63 0.86 -0.35
N LEU A 238 -20.67 -0.45 -0.06
CA LEU A 238 -21.19 -0.99 1.19
C LEU A 238 -20.06 -1.08 2.22
N LEU A 239 -20.32 -0.60 3.43
CA LEU A 239 -19.42 -0.72 4.56
C LEU A 239 -19.90 -1.85 5.49
N VAL A 240 -19.02 -2.79 5.81
CA VAL A 240 -19.31 -3.87 6.77
C VAL A 240 -18.41 -3.69 7.97
N LEU A 241 -19.01 -3.44 9.14
CA LEU A 241 -18.33 -3.06 10.37
C LEU A 241 -18.46 -4.18 11.39
N GLY A 242 -17.31 -4.66 11.87
CA GLY A 242 -17.25 -5.88 12.67
C GLY A 242 -17.17 -7.13 11.79
N TRP A 243 -16.64 -8.21 12.37
CA TRP A 243 -16.44 -9.46 11.65
C TRP A 243 -16.82 -10.66 12.52
N ASN A 244 -17.76 -11.46 12.01
CA ASN A 244 -18.22 -12.72 12.58
C ASN A 244 -18.81 -13.59 11.44
N ASP A 245 -19.28 -14.80 11.75
CA ASP A 245 -19.84 -15.71 10.74
C ASP A 245 -21.07 -15.13 10.03
N LYS A 246 -21.85 -14.27 10.71
CA LYS A 246 -23.00 -13.59 10.11
C LYS A 246 -22.58 -12.53 9.10
N ALA A 247 -21.47 -11.83 9.34
CA ALA A 247 -20.90 -10.88 8.40
C ALA A 247 -20.43 -11.57 7.12
N ALA A 248 -19.82 -12.75 7.24
CA ALA A 248 -19.43 -13.57 6.09
C ALA A 248 -20.65 -14.00 5.26
N ALA A 249 -21.69 -14.53 5.93
CA ALA A 249 -22.93 -14.94 5.27
C ALA A 249 -23.65 -13.76 4.60
N ALA A 250 -23.71 -12.59 5.26
CA ALA A 250 -24.33 -11.39 4.71
C ALA A 250 -23.62 -10.88 3.46
N ILE A 251 -22.28 -10.93 3.42
CA ILE A 251 -21.52 -10.55 2.21
C ILE A 251 -21.76 -11.56 1.08
N ASP A 252 -21.77 -12.85 1.39
CA ASP A 252 -22.08 -13.90 0.41
C ASP A 252 -23.48 -13.70 -0.19
N ASP A 253 -24.50 -13.53 0.64
CA ASP A 253 -25.88 -13.33 0.18
C ASP A 253 -26.08 -12.01 -0.58
N PHE A 254 -25.36 -10.94 -0.21
CA PHE A 254 -25.40 -9.67 -0.93
C PHE A 254 -24.75 -9.79 -2.32
N ARG A 255 -23.69 -10.59 -2.47
CA ARG A 255 -23.01 -10.83 -3.75
C ARG A 255 -23.87 -11.63 -4.74
N HIS A 256 -24.73 -12.51 -4.24
CA HIS A 256 -25.60 -13.35 -5.08
C HIS A 256 -26.83 -12.61 -5.64
N ASP A 257 -27.09 -11.36 -5.21
CA ASP A 257 -28.06 -10.51 -5.88
C ASP A 257 -27.44 -9.93 -7.17
N ALA A 258 -28.01 -10.26 -8.33
CA ALA A 258 -27.53 -9.82 -9.64
C ALA A 258 -27.44 -8.29 -9.78
N ARG A 259 -28.19 -7.52 -8.97
CA ARG A 259 -28.12 -6.04 -8.96
C ARG A 259 -26.88 -5.52 -8.25
N HIS A 260 -26.24 -6.36 -7.44
CA HIS A 260 -25.20 -5.97 -6.51
C HIS A 260 -23.90 -6.78 -6.65
N GLU A 261 -23.82 -7.71 -7.60
CA GLU A 261 -22.64 -8.55 -7.90
C GLU A 261 -21.32 -7.74 -7.95
N ASP A 262 -21.34 -6.56 -8.55
CA ASP A 262 -20.17 -5.68 -8.72
C ASP A 262 -20.01 -4.60 -7.64
N THR A 263 -20.92 -4.54 -6.67
CA THR A 263 -20.89 -3.49 -5.63
C THR A 263 -19.63 -3.62 -4.79
N LYS A 264 -18.87 -2.54 -4.64
CA LYS A 264 -17.65 -2.58 -3.80
C LYS A 264 -18.06 -2.70 -2.33
N ILE A 265 -17.34 -3.55 -1.60
CA ILE A 265 -17.55 -3.75 -0.15
C ILE A 265 -16.25 -3.43 0.57
N VAL A 266 -16.33 -2.68 1.67
CA VAL A 266 -15.19 -2.42 2.55
C VAL A 266 -15.50 -3.00 3.93
N ILE A 267 -14.70 -3.97 4.37
CA ILE A 267 -14.77 -4.55 5.70
C ILE A 267 -13.85 -3.77 6.63
N VAL A 268 -14.37 -3.34 7.77
CA VAL A 268 -13.59 -2.72 8.85
C VAL A 268 -13.69 -3.61 10.09
N ALA A 269 -12.57 -4.24 10.46
CA ALA A 269 -12.55 -5.16 11.60
C ALA A 269 -11.18 -5.29 12.26
N GLU A 270 -11.17 -5.76 13.51
CA GLU A 270 -9.96 -6.03 14.30
C GLU A 270 -9.40 -7.44 14.05
N VAL A 271 -9.33 -7.87 12.79
CA VAL A 271 -8.75 -9.17 12.38
C VAL A 271 -7.35 -8.99 11.77
N PRO A 272 -6.45 -9.99 11.85
CA PRO A 272 -5.06 -9.83 11.40
C PRO A 272 -4.93 -9.62 9.89
N GLU A 273 -5.81 -10.23 9.11
CA GLU A 273 -5.84 -10.15 7.66
C GLU A 273 -7.27 -10.20 7.10
N SER A 274 -7.42 -9.87 5.81
CA SER A 274 -8.69 -9.86 5.10
C SER A 274 -9.34 -11.22 5.19
N PRO A 275 -10.55 -11.30 5.75
CA PRO A 275 -11.20 -12.59 5.97
C PRO A 275 -11.85 -13.16 4.71
N ILE A 276 -12.03 -12.33 3.67
CA ILE A 276 -12.53 -12.73 2.35
C ILE A 276 -11.45 -12.41 1.30
N ASP A 277 -11.23 -13.35 0.38
CA ASP A 277 -10.41 -13.17 -0.82
C ASP A 277 -11.31 -12.95 -2.04
N ASP A 278 -11.77 -11.70 -2.22
CA ASP A 278 -12.67 -11.29 -3.30
C ASP A 278 -12.17 -9.97 -3.93
N ARG A 279 -12.22 -9.87 -5.26
CA ARG A 279 -11.68 -8.73 -6.03
C ARG A 279 -12.43 -7.42 -5.78
N ASN A 280 -13.68 -7.45 -5.37
CA ASN A 280 -14.53 -6.30 -5.06
C ASN A 280 -14.70 -6.07 -3.55
N VAL A 281 -14.13 -6.94 -2.71
CA VAL A 281 -14.01 -6.73 -1.26
C VAL A 281 -12.67 -6.08 -0.92
N ARG A 282 -12.70 -5.09 -0.04
CA ARG A 282 -11.54 -4.41 0.52
C ARG A 282 -11.57 -4.55 2.03
N PHE A 283 -10.39 -4.50 2.65
CA PHE A 283 -10.26 -4.68 4.08
C PHE A 283 -9.45 -3.55 4.69
N VAL A 284 -9.97 -3.00 5.78
CA VAL A 284 -9.31 -2.03 6.64
C VAL A 284 -9.24 -2.62 8.04
N ARG A 285 -8.02 -2.83 8.52
CA ARG A 285 -7.79 -3.28 9.89
C ARG A 285 -7.92 -2.10 10.84
N GLY A 286 -8.83 -2.23 11.79
CA GLY A 286 -9.08 -1.21 12.82
C GLY A 286 -10.40 -1.46 13.54
N ALA A 287 -10.55 -0.82 14.69
CA ALA A 287 -11.81 -0.86 15.44
C ALA A 287 -12.90 -0.07 14.68
N PRO A 288 -14.09 -0.64 14.46
CA PRO A 288 -15.19 -0.02 13.72
C PRO A 288 -15.56 1.42 14.15
N GLY A 289 -15.40 1.76 15.43
CA GLY A 289 -15.76 3.08 15.96
C GLY A 289 -14.63 4.13 15.87
N LYS A 290 -13.46 3.78 15.35
CA LYS A 290 -12.32 4.72 15.25
C LYS A 290 -12.40 5.53 13.97
N THR A 291 -12.40 6.86 14.10
CA THR A 291 -12.41 7.81 12.97
C THR A 291 -11.30 7.52 11.95
N GLU A 292 -10.10 7.14 12.39
CA GLU A 292 -9.01 6.76 11.48
C GLU A 292 -9.40 5.58 10.57
N ALA A 293 -9.97 4.51 11.13
CA ALA A 293 -10.37 3.34 10.37
C ALA A 293 -11.53 3.66 9.41
N LEU A 294 -12.52 4.42 9.87
CA LEU A 294 -13.66 4.84 9.06
C LEU A 294 -13.25 5.74 7.89
N ARG A 295 -12.35 6.71 8.10
CA ARG A 295 -11.82 7.55 7.01
C ARG A 295 -10.99 6.73 6.01
N ARG A 296 -10.16 5.80 6.49
CA ARG A 296 -9.41 4.88 5.63
C ARG A 296 -10.32 3.96 4.81
N ALA A 297 -11.53 3.70 5.28
CA ALA A 297 -12.57 2.95 4.59
C ALA A 297 -13.48 3.81 3.69
N SER A 298 -13.20 5.11 3.56
CA SER A 298 -14.04 6.07 2.83
C SER A 298 -15.50 6.10 3.33
N ALA A 299 -15.72 5.98 4.64
CA ALA A 299 -17.08 5.92 5.20
C ALA A 299 -17.93 7.17 4.85
N GLU A 300 -17.30 8.33 4.63
CA GLU A 300 -17.97 9.58 4.23
C GLU A 300 -18.77 9.46 2.91
N GLU A 301 -18.29 8.62 1.98
CA GLU A 301 -18.88 8.44 0.65
C GLU A 301 -19.59 7.08 0.49
N ALA A 302 -19.72 6.31 1.57
CA ALA A 302 -20.40 5.01 1.55
C ALA A 302 -21.91 5.19 1.40
N ALA A 303 -22.54 4.35 0.57
CA ALA A 303 -23.99 4.41 0.36
C ALA A 303 -24.77 3.77 1.52
N ALA A 304 -24.22 2.71 2.11
CA ALA A 304 -24.83 1.99 3.21
C ALA A 304 -23.77 1.35 4.13
N ALA A 305 -24.16 1.06 5.36
CA ALA A 305 -23.36 0.33 6.34
C ALA A 305 -24.18 -0.76 7.05
N ILE A 306 -23.54 -1.90 7.29
CA ILE A 306 -24.02 -2.96 8.18
C ILE A 306 -23.06 -3.05 9.37
N VAL A 307 -23.59 -2.87 10.58
CA VAL A 307 -22.83 -2.92 11.83
C VAL A 307 -23.17 -4.19 12.58
N PHE A 308 -22.20 -5.09 12.70
CA PHE A 308 -22.33 -6.32 13.47
C PHE A 308 -21.87 -6.12 14.91
N ALA A 309 -22.56 -6.79 15.84
CA ALA A 309 -22.16 -6.77 17.23
C ALA A 309 -20.81 -7.50 17.38
N ARG A 310 -19.88 -6.89 18.12
CA ARG A 310 -18.55 -7.48 18.37
C ARG A 310 -18.66 -8.88 18.99
N ASN A 311 -19.53 -9.02 19.99
CA ASN A 311 -19.88 -10.30 20.57
C ASN A 311 -21.41 -10.44 20.60
N PRO A 312 -22.00 -11.25 19.71
CA PRO A 312 -23.44 -11.45 19.64
C PRO A 312 -24.08 -12.05 20.91
N ARG A 313 -23.28 -12.44 21.91
CA ARG A 313 -23.75 -13.00 23.19
C ARG A 313 -23.56 -12.04 24.37
N ASP A 314 -22.98 -10.87 24.15
CA ASP A 314 -22.73 -9.88 25.21
C ASP A 314 -23.57 -8.62 24.93
N PRO A 315 -24.59 -8.32 25.76
CA PRO A 315 -25.41 -7.10 25.67
C PRO A 315 -24.60 -5.81 25.61
N ARG A 316 -23.37 -5.79 26.17
CA ARG A 316 -22.50 -4.61 26.13
C ARG A 316 -22.04 -4.28 24.71
N SER A 317 -22.11 -5.23 23.78
CA SER A 317 -21.81 -4.99 22.37
C SER A 317 -22.74 -3.95 21.74
N ASP A 318 -23.98 -3.82 22.23
CA ASP A 318 -24.92 -2.82 21.70
C ASP A 318 -24.45 -1.38 21.98
N HIS A 319 -23.74 -1.16 23.09
CA HIS A 319 -23.14 0.15 23.38
C HIS A 319 -22.03 0.48 22.37
N GLU A 320 -21.21 -0.50 21.99
CA GLU A 320 -20.17 -0.33 20.96
C GLU A 320 -20.83 -0.09 19.59
N THR A 321 -21.85 -0.87 19.24
CA THR A 321 -22.66 -0.68 18.04
C THR A 321 -23.23 0.74 17.98
N ALA A 322 -23.80 1.26 19.08
CA ALA A 322 -24.33 2.61 19.15
C ALA A 322 -23.25 3.67 18.86
N LEU A 323 -22.05 3.52 19.44
CA LEU A 323 -20.92 4.43 19.19
C LEU A 323 -20.46 4.40 17.74
N VAL A 324 -20.44 3.21 17.11
CA VAL A 324 -20.12 3.08 15.68
C VAL A 324 -21.17 3.81 14.83
N VAL A 325 -22.46 3.62 15.11
CA VAL A 325 -23.56 4.28 14.39
C VAL A 325 -23.45 5.80 14.52
N LEU A 326 -23.17 6.32 15.71
CA LEU A 326 -22.96 7.76 15.92
C LEU A 326 -21.78 8.30 15.11
N ALA A 327 -20.65 7.58 15.09
CA ALA A 327 -19.48 7.96 14.31
C ALA A 327 -19.77 7.96 12.80
N LEU A 328 -20.57 7.01 12.31
CA LEU A 328 -21.02 7.01 10.91
C LEU A 328 -21.93 8.20 10.59
N ARG A 329 -22.86 8.54 11.49
CA ARG A 329 -23.77 9.68 11.32
C ARG A 329 -23.05 11.02 11.35
N GLU A 330 -21.97 11.13 12.12
CA GLU A 330 -21.09 12.30 12.10
C GLU A 330 -20.39 12.46 10.73
N LEU A 331 -20.03 11.35 10.08
CA LEU A 331 -19.36 11.36 8.77
C LEU A 331 -20.34 11.51 7.60
N SER A 332 -21.54 10.94 7.70
CA SER A 332 -22.56 10.97 6.65
C SER A 332 -23.96 10.95 7.25
N ALA A 333 -24.68 12.07 7.12
CA ALA A 333 -26.05 12.19 7.60
C ALA A 333 -27.04 11.31 6.80
N THR A 334 -26.74 10.99 5.54
CA THR A 334 -27.66 10.34 4.59
C THR A 334 -27.41 8.85 4.39
N MET A 335 -26.30 8.30 4.90
CA MET A 335 -25.96 6.88 4.75
C MET A 335 -27.07 5.98 5.32
N LYS A 336 -27.42 4.89 4.64
CA LYS A 336 -28.34 3.89 5.21
C LYS A 336 -27.59 2.97 6.19
N ILE A 337 -28.04 2.85 7.42
CA ILE A 337 -27.36 2.07 8.47
C ILE A 337 -28.27 0.97 9.01
N SER A 338 -27.82 -0.27 8.91
CA SER A 338 -28.41 -1.43 9.58
C SER A 338 -27.48 -1.92 10.68
N ALA A 339 -28.02 -2.24 11.85
CA ALA A 339 -27.22 -2.75 12.97
C ALA A 339 -27.84 -4.00 13.60
N GLU A 340 -26.97 -4.92 13.99
CA GLU A 340 -27.31 -6.08 14.81
C GLU A 340 -27.57 -5.63 16.26
N LEU A 341 -28.67 -6.14 16.84
CA LEU A 341 -29.05 -5.97 18.23
C LEU A 341 -28.83 -7.27 18.99
N VAL A 342 -28.27 -7.18 20.19
CA VAL A 342 -28.11 -8.32 21.12
C VAL A 342 -29.17 -8.30 22.20
N ASP A 343 -29.41 -7.15 22.83
CA ASP A 343 -30.39 -6.99 23.90
C ASP A 343 -31.64 -6.24 23.39
N PRO A 344 -32.84 -6.84 23.42
CA PRO A 344 -34.08 -6.20 22.99
C PRO A 344 -34.33 -4.82 23.62
N ASP A 345 -33.90 -4.60 24.86
CA ASP A 345 -34.11 -3.34 25.59
C ASP A 345 -33.30 -2.19 24.98
N HIS A 346 -32.24 -2.47 24.23
CA HIS A 346 -31.40 -1.47 23.59
C HIS A 346 -31.90 -1.00 22.21
N ARG A 347 -32.99 -1.57 21.70
CA ARG A 347 -33.53 -1.25 20.36
C ARG A 347 -33.75 0.24 20.13
N GLU A 348 -34.41 0.90 21.09
CA GLU A 348 -34.72 2.33 20.97
C GLU A 348 -33.46 3.20 21.09
N PHE A 349 -32.42 2.75 21.81
CA PHE A 349 -31.14 3.45 21.84
C PHE A 349 -30.44 3.43 20.49
N LEU A 350 -30.36 2.27 19.82
CA LEU A 350 -29.77 2.17 18.48
C LEU A 350 -30.55 2.98 17.43
N ARG A 351 -31.88 2.99 17.51
CA ARG A 351 -32.72 3.85 16.66
C ARG A 351 -32.41 5.34 16.89
N ARG A 352 -32.31 5.77 18.15
CA ARG A 352 -31.97 7.16 18.51
C ARG A 352 -30.56 7.56 18.11
N ALA A 353 -29.61 6.61 18.07
CA ALA A 353 -28.27 6.84 17.52
C ALA A 353 -28.29 7.12 16.01
N GLY A 354 -29.40 6.83 15.32
CA GLY A 354 -29.58 7.06 13.90
C GLY A 354 -29.51 5.78 13.07
N CYS A 355 -29.74 4.61 13.64
CA CYS A 355 -29.83 3.38 12.85
C CYS A 355 -31.19 3.31 12.12
N ASP A 356 -31.18 3.07 10.80
CA ASP A 356 -32.40 2.98 9.99
C ASP A 356 -33.11 1.63 10.19
N ALA A 357 -32.33 0.56 10.34
CA ALA A 357 -32.81 -0.78 10.63
C ALA A 357 -32.06 -1.37 11.83
N VAL A 358 -32.80 -1.98 12.76
CA VAL A 358 -32.25 -2.65 13.94
C VAL A 358 -32.75 -4.08 13.97
N VAL A 359 -31.82 -5.03 13.86
CA VAL A 359 -32.12 -6.46 13.65
C VAL A 359 -31.66 -7.27 14.86
N ASP A 360 -32.63 -7.82 15.60
CA ASP A 360 -32.38 -8.80 16.64
C ASP A 360 -32.29 -10.20 16.01
N THR A 361 -31.06 -10.65 15.78
CA THR A 361 -30.83 -11.93 15.10
C THR A 361 -31.18 -13.13 15.96
N GLN A 362 -31.11 -13.03 17.29
CA GLN A 362 -31.42 -14.14 18.19
C GLN A 362 -32.94 -14.32 18.34
N ALA A 363 -33.69 -13.23 18.47
CA ALA A 363 -35.14 -13.26 18.53
C ALA A 363 -35.76 -13.83 17.25
N VAL A 364 -35.22 -13.45 16.08
CA VAL A 364 -35.68 -14.00 14.79
C VAL A 364 -35.46 -15.52 14.74
N ALA A 365 -34.25 -15.99 15.05
CA ALA A 365 -33.93 -17.41 15.02
C ALA A 365 -34.77 -18.23 16.02
N SER A 366 -34.91 -17.75 17.27
CA SER A 366 -35.71 -18.44 18.29
C SER A 366 -37.20 -18.48 17.95
N THR A 367 -37.76 -17.39 17.40
CA THR A 367 -39.16 -17.35 16.95
C THR A 367 -39.40 -18.34 15.81
N LEU A 368 -38.46 -18.46 14.86
CA LEU A 368 -38.56 -19.44 13.78
C LEU A 368 -38.48 -20.89 14.29
N LEU A 369 -37.63 -21.19 15.26
CA LEU A 369 -37.55 -22.52 15.88
C LEU A 369 -38.87 -22.93 16.55
N VAL A 370 -39.51 -22.00 17.29
CA VAL A 370 -40.82 -22.26 17.91
C VAL A 370 -41.90 -22.45 16.85
N ARG A 371 -41.96 -21.57 15.83
CA ARG A 371 -42.92 -21.68 14.73
C ARG A 371 -42.76 -22.96 13.92
N SER A 372 -41.55 -23.46 13.75
CA SER A 372 -41.28 -24.70 13.00
C SER A 372 -41.92 -25.94 13.64
N VAL A 373 -42.14 -25.91 14.96
CA VAL A 373 -42.83 -26.99 15.68
C VAL A 373 -44.35 -26.82 15.62
N GLN A 374 -44.82 -25.57 15.70
CA GLN A 374 -46.25 -25.26 15.66
C GLN A 374 -46.85 -25.50 14.28
N ASP A 375 -46.13 -25.04 13.26
CA ASP A 375 -46.54 -25.08 11.87
C ASP A 375 -45.35 -25.53 11.01
N VAL A 376 -45.29 -26.83 10.74
CA VAL A 376 -44.21 -27.45 9.96
C VAL A 376 -44.16 -26.82 8.56
N GLY A 377 -42.97 -26.37 8.15
CA GLY A 377 -42.72 -25.73 6.86
C GLY A 377 -42.81 -24.20 6.86
N VAL A 378 -43.26 -23.55 7.94
CA VAL A 378 -43.25 -22.08 8.03
C VAL A 378 -41.84 -21.51 8.01
N SER A 379 -40.87 -22.19 8.62
CA SER A 379 -39.45 -21.82 8.53
C SER A 379 -38.95 -21.82 7.10
N ASP A 380 -39.24 -22.86 6.32
CA ASP A 380 -38.82 -22.96 4.91
C ASP A 380 -39.36 -21.79 4.08
N VAL A 381 -40.64 -21.41 4.30
CA VAL A 381 -41.26 -20.27 3.62
C VAL A 381 -40.59 -18.94 4.02
N VAL A 382 -40.33 -18.73 5.32
CA VAL A 382 -39.67 -17.50 5.77
C VAL A 382 -38.22 -17.44 5.27
N GLU A 383 -37.49 -18.55 5.27
CA GLU A 383 -36.14 -18.63 4.71
C GLU A 383 -36.12 -18.33 3.21
N GLU A 384 -37.09 -18.84 2.43
CA GLU A 384 -37.22 -18.52 1.01
C GLU A 384 -37.50 -17.02 0.80
N LEU A 385 -38.42 -16.42 1.56
CA LEU A 385 -38.76 -15.00 1.47
C LEU A 385 -37.62 -14.05 1.81
N LEU A 386 -36.66 -14.49 2.62
CA LEU A 386 -35.47 -13.74 3.01
C LEU A 386 -34.26 -14.02 2.09
N SER A 387 -34.34 -15.05 1.24
CA SER A 387 -33.22 -15.49 0.40
C SER A 387 -33.13 -14.71 -0.90
N ASN A 388 -31.91 -14.24 -1.22
CA ASN A 388 -31.62 -13.67 -2.54
C ASN A 388 -31.27 -14.74 -3.60
N LYS A 389 -31.20 -16.02 -3.21
CA LYS A 389 -30.68 -17.09 -4.09
C LYS A 389 -31.76 -17.74 -4.94
N LYS A 390 -32.99 -17.88 -4.42
CA LYS A 390 -34.11 -18.60 -5.08
C LYS A 390 -35.45 -18.07 -4.56
N GLY A 391 -36.50 -18.22 -5.37
CA GLY A 391 -37.88 -18.03 -4.91
C GLY A 391 -38.45 -16.64 -5.11
N SER A 392 -39.42 -16.28 -4.27
CA SER A 392 -40.00 -14.93 -4.21
C SER A 392 -39.47 -14.18 -2.99
N GLN A 393 -39.25 -12.87 -3.10
CA GLN A 393 -38.75 -12.03 -2.01
C GLN A 393 -39.74 -10.95 -1.62
N ILE A 394 -39.50 -10.36 -0.44
CA ILE A 394 -40.26 -9.21 0.06
C ILE A 394 -39.66 -7.91 -0.49
N TYR A 395 -40.50 -7.11 -1.14
CA TYR A 395 -40.17 -5.80 -1.67
C TYR A 395 -41.02 -4.72 -1.01
N ARG A 396 -40.42 -3.53 -0.84
CA ARG A 396 -41.13 -2.32 -0.43
C ARG A 396 -41.35 -1.45 -1.67
N LEU A 397 -42.60 -1.12 -1.95
CA LEU A 397 -43.01 -0.30 -3.09
C LEU A 397 -43.62 1.00 -2.61
N SER A 398 -43.18 2.12 -3.18
CA SER A 398 -43.89 3.39 -3.01
C SER A 398 -45.16 3.38 -3.87
N LEU A 399 -46.30 3.70 -3.28
CA LEU A 399 -47.58 3.73 -3.97
C LEU A 399 -47.75 5.06 -4.72
N LEU A 400 -48.24 5.01 -5.96
CA LEU A 400 -48.59 6.20 -6.74
C LEU A 400 -49.83 6.90 -6.15
N GLU A 401 -49.96 8.21 -6.35
CA GLU A 401 -51.11 8.99 -5.83
C GLU A 401 -52.47 8.45 -6.29
N GLU A 402 -52.54 7.78 -7.44
CA GLU A 402 -53.77 7.14 -7.95
C GLU A 402 -54.32 6.02 -7.06
N HIS A 403 -53.48 5.42 -6.21
CA HIS A 403 -53.88 4.37 -5.27
C HIS A 403 -54.39 4.92 -3.94
N VAL A 404 -54.20 6.22 -3.67
CA VAL A 404 -54.64 6.85 -2.42
C VAL A 404 -56.17 6.81 -2.34
N GLY A 405 -56.68 6.36 -1.21
CA GLY A 405 -58.11 6.20 -0.95
C GLY A 405 -58.72 4.88 -1.42
N THR A 406 -57.99 4.04 -2.18
CA THR A 406 -58.39 2.65 -2.46
C THR A 406 -58.37 1.82 -1.18
N THR A 407 -59.17 0.75 -1.15
CA THR A 407 -59.17 -0.18 -0.01
C THR A 407 -58.00 -1.16 -0.11
N PHE A 408 -57.54 -1.67 1.04
CA PHE A 408 -56.50 -2.70 1.10
C PHE A 408 -56.88 -3.92 0.26
N LYS A 409 -58.17 -4.27 0.23
CA LYS A 409 -58.71 -5.32 -0.64
C LYS A 409 -58.51 -5.02 -2.12
N ASP A 410 -58.91 -3.84 -2.59
CA ASP A 410 -58.80 -3.47 -4.00
C ASP A 410 -57.33 -3.45 -4.44
N LEU A 411 -56.45 -2.90 -3.60
CA LEU A 411 -55.01 -2.90 -3.84
C LEU A 411 -54.43 -4.32 -3.88
N THR A 412 -54.91 -5.21 -3.00
CA THR A 412 -54.51 -6.63 -2.99
C THR A 412 -54.86 -7.30 -4.32
N VAL A 413 -56.10 -7.13 -4.80
CA VAL A 413 -56.55 -7.72 -6.07
C VAL A 413 -55.72 -7.18 -7.24
N LEU A 414 -55.51 -5.87 -7.29
CA LEU A 414 -54.70 -5.21 -8.32
C LEU A 414 -53.28 -5.77 -8.37
N LEU A 415 -52.62 -5.91 -7.21
CA LEU A 415 -51.25 -6.43 -7.14
C LEU A 415 -51.21 -7.92 -7.49
N LEU A 416 -52.22 -8.69 -7.10
CA LEU A 416 -52.32 -10.12 -7.41
C LEU A 416 -52.41 -10.35 -8.93
N GLU A 417 -53.18 -9.53 -9.64
CA GLU A 417 -53.26 -9.55 -11.11
C GLU A 417 -51.92 -9.27 -11.78
N ARG A 418 -51.04 -8.52 -11.11
CA ARG A 418 -49.66 -8.25 -11.54
C ARG A 418 -48.65 -9.29 -11.03
N GLY A 419 -49.11 -10.39 -10.44
CA GLY A 419 -48.26 -11.46 -9.91
C GLY A 419 -47.55 -11.12 -8.61
N CYS A 420 -48.04 -10.13 -7.85
CA CYS A 420 -47.50 -9.69 -6.57
C CYS A 420 -48.48 -9.98 -5.44
N THR A 421 -48.01 -10.57 -4.34
CA THR A 421 -48.85 -10.80 -3.15
C THR A 421 -48.65 -9.66 -2.16
N LEU A 422 -49.69 -8.86 -1.91
CA LEU A 422 -49.66 -7.80 -0.88
C LEU A 422 -49.69 -8.41 0.52
N ILE A 423 -48.71 -8.05 1.37
CA ILE A 423 -48.59 -8.52 2.76
C ILE A 423 -49.14 -7.47 3.73
N GLY A 424 -48.95 -6.18 3.41
CA GLY A 424 -49.30 -5.09 4.32
C GLY A 424 -48.87 -3.72 3.81
N LEU A 425 -49.14 -2.70 4.63
CA LEU A 425 -48.81 -1.30 4.35
C LEU A 425 -47.83 -0.77 5.40
N ALA A 426 -46.95 0.14 4.99
CA ALA A 426 -46.10 0.93 5.86
C ALA A 426 -46.58 2.38 5.84
N ARG A 427 -47.01 2.87 7.01
CA ARG A 427 -47.41 4.27 7.21
C ARG A 427 -46.35 4.98 8.04
N GLY A 428 -45.41 5.62 7.36
CA GLY A 428 -44.22 6.18 8.01
C GLY A 428 -43.38 5.11 8.72
N ARG A 429 -43.53 5.00 10.05
CA ARG A 429 -42.82 4.02 10.90
C ARG A 429 -43.71 2.86 11.37
N GLU A 430 -45.02 2.96 11.20
CA GLU A 430 -45.94 1.88 11.57
C GLU A 430 -46.05 0.88 10.42
N HIS A 431 -46.10 -0.41 10.77
CA HIS A 431 -46.21 -1.51 9.82
C HIS A 431 -47.52 -2.25 10.09
N LEU A 432 -48.47 -2.11 9.17
CA LEU A 432 -49.79 -2.72 9.23
C LEU A 432 -49.75 -4.00 8.39
N ILE A 433 -49.51 -5.14 9.04
CA ILE A 433 -49.45 -6.45 8.39
C ILE A 433 -50.84 -7.07 8.36
N ASN A 434 -51.31 -7.46 7.17
CA ASN A 434 -52.65 -7.99 6.92
C ASN A 434 -53.77 -7.19 7.63
N PRO A 435 -53.87 -5.87 7.38
CA PRO A 435 -54.92 -5.03 7.98
C PRO A 435 -56.31 -5.41 7.47
N ASP A 436 -57.34 -4.83 8.08
CA ASP A 436 -58.73 -4.99 7.63
C ASP A 436 -58.89 -4.60 6.16
N PHE A 437 -59.74 -5.35 5.45
CA PHE A 437 -59.99 -5.17 4.01
C PHE A 437 -60.44 -3.76 3.63
N ASP A 438 -61.13 -3.08 4.53
CA ASP A 438 -61.70 -1.75 4.32
C ASP A 438 -60.71 -0.62 4.67
N LEU A 439 -59.53 -0.94 5.20
CA LEU A 439 -58.48 0.05 5.46
C LEU A 439 -58.14 0.78 4.16
N ARG A 440 -58.14 2.11 4.20
CA ARG A 440 -57.80 2.94 3.03
C ARG A 440 -56.33 3.31 3.02
N VAL A 441 -55.76 3.26 1.82
CA VAL A 441 -54.40 3.75 1.54
C VAL A 441 -54.35 5.26 1.71
N GLU A 442 -53.37 5.75 2.45
CA GLU A 442 -53.11 7.18 2.65
C GLU A 442 -51.92 7.65 1.80
N SER A 443 -51.84 8.96 1.61
CA SER A 443 -50.72 9.57 0.89
C SER A 443 -49.40 9.30 1.62
N GLY A 444 -48.42 8.74 0.90
CA GLY A 444 -47.13 8.36 1.45
C GLY A 444 -47.08 6.98 2.10
N ASP A 445 -48.19 6.22 2.07
CA ASP A 445 -48.15 4.80 2.41
C ASP A 445 -47.30 4.04 1.38
N GLU A 446 -46.58 3.02 1.85
CA GLU A 446 -45.80 2.12 1.01
C GLU A 446 -46.29 0.69 1.19
N ALA A 447 -46.27 -0.11 0.12
CA ALA A 447 -46.72 -1.50 0.16
C ALA A 447 -45.56 -2.47 0.39
N PHE A 448 -45.77 -3.47 1.24
CA PHE A 448 -44.92 -4.65 1.32
C PHE A 448 -45.50 -5.77 0.48
N VAL A 449 -44.77 -6.22 -0.54
CA VAL A 449 -45.24 -7.25 -1.48
C VAL A 449 -44.26 -8.39 -1.61
N VAL A 450 -44.77 -9.60 -1.86
CA VAL A 450 -43.98 -10.76 -2.29
C VAL A 450 -44.03 -10.87 -3.80
N ALA A 451 -42.87 -10.95 -4.45
CA ALA A 451 -42.76 -11.16 -5.89
C ALA A 451 -41.47 -11.91 -6.24
N LYS A 452 -41.40 -12.51 -7.44
CA LYS A 452 -40.19 -13.17 -7.95
C LYS A 452 -39.11 -12.19 -8.39
N THR A 453 -39.51 -11.00 -8.80
CA THR A 453 -38.63 -9.92 -9.26
C THR A 453 -39.12 -8.60 -8.68
N PRO A 454 -38.24 -7.59 -8.53
CA PRO A 454 -38.64 -6.26 -8.05
C PRO A 454 -39.79 -5.71 -8.91
N PRO A 455 -40.99 -5.53 -8.34
CA PRO A 455 -42.13 -5.03 -9.09
C PRO A 455 -42.01 -3.54 -9.38
N THR A 456 -42.61 -3.10 -10.48
CA THR A 456 -42.81 -1.68 -10.81
C THR A 456 -44.30 -1.42 -10.88
N LEU A 457 -44.77 -0.41 -10.14
CA LEU A 457 -46.19 -0.02 -10.09
C LEU A 457 -46.49 1.08 -11.09
#